data_AF-A0A9C8AAJ5-F1
#
_entry.id   AF-A0A9C8AAJ5-F1
#
_cell.length_a   1.000
_cell.length_b   1.000
_cell.length_c   1.000
_cell.angle_alpha   90.00
_cell.angle_beta   90.00
_cell.angle_gamma   90.00
#
_symmetry.space_group_name_H-M   'P 1'
#
loop_
_entity.id
_entity.type
_entity.pdbx_description
1 polymer ?
#
loop_
_entity_poly.entity_id
_entity_poly.type
_entity_poly.pdbx_seq_one_letter_code
_entity_poly.pdbx_strand_id
1 'polypeptide(L)'
;MVTKTKIPLLKDHHSHPFLSALLSDCINLKDAQTKAEALSIMREAHKDEINIIVGWSNSWYSFEEHELDQLPPVIICNTSFHCFLINRATKEKLGTSHQEILTLMNDEKWVEKNLPKILKFIGSLKPYHPKQVKTFYRYLLQQGVWFAEEMLLPFEWVIPLFKELGYFDRTRFWADIEMFHSLSQEVQKDVYGIKVFTDGALGSKTAALKVPYSSGEKGVLVYSDEELRALINQVAEINKAVALHGIGDRAIAQIITVLNKINNEQGKIPPTRIEHGTLISRHEAQQAKALGITLSMQPNFSINSERYQDRLSEHYCRQINPFRMLIDDIGFVPGQDLVFGSDGMPFGVQTALEKALFPPLPSQVLTLDEFVKGYCMPDHKNGLLEVTIDEEKRRVSTEVKKVGYA
;
A
#
# COMPACT_ATOMS: atom_id res chain seq x y z
N MET A 1 -22.94 21.51 12.08
CA MET A 1 -22.43 21.39 13.47
C MET A 1 -20.92 21.20 13.43
N VAL A 2 -20.17 21.94 14.25
CA VAL A 2 -18.70 21.81 14.35
C VAL A 2 -18.33 21.22 15.70
N THR A 3 -17.65 20.07 15.68
CA THR A 3 -17.24 19.34 16.89
C THR A 3 -15.72 19.30 16.99
N LYS A 4 -15.18 19.50 18.20
CA LYS A 4 -13.75 19.35 18.48
C LYS A 4 -13.51 18.20 19.44
N THR A 5 -12.51 17.38 19.14
CA THR A 5 -12.16 16.21 19.96
C THR A 5 -10.66 15.94 19.91
N LYS A 6 -10.20 14.98 20.71
CA LYS A 6 -8.81 14.55 20.77
C LYS A 6 -8.74 13.05 20.53
N ILE A 7 -7.82 12.64 19.68
CA ILE A 7 -7.53 11.22 19.43
C ILE A 7 -6.04 10.94 19.58
N PRO A 8 -5.64 9.68 19.84
CA PRO A 8 -4.23 9.30 19.83
C PRO A 8 -3.60 9.47 18.44
N LEU A 9 -2.27 9.50 18.40
CA LEU A 9 -1.54 9.39 17.13
C LEU A 9 -1.81 8.03 16.47
N LEU A 10 -1.62 7.97 15.15
CA LEU A 10 -1.94 6.82 14.33
C LEU A 10 -0.89 5.71 14.46
N LYS A 11 -1.39 4.49 14.30
CA LYS A 11 -0.65 3.28 13.99
C LYS A 11 -1.00 2.86 12.57
N ASP A 12 -0.16 3.23 11.62
CA ASP A 12 -0.38 2.94 10.21
C ASP A 12 -0.04 1.48 9.90
N HIS A 13 -1.08 0.63 9.78
CA HIS A 13 -0.92 -0.81 9.61
C HIS A 13 -0.47 -1.25 8.22
N HIS A 14 -0.46 -0.35 7.24
CA HIS A 14 -0.01 -0.65 5.89
C HIS A 14 0.54 0.60 5.22
N SER A 15 1.87 0.67 5.08
CA SER A 15 2.53 1.71 4.31
C SER A 15 3.94 1.27 3.89
N HIS A 16 4.77 2.21 3.45
CA HIS A 16 6.11 1.97 2.94
C HIS A 16 7.09 3.07 3.39
N PRO A 17 7.34 3.24 4.70
CA PRO A 17 8.05 4.40 5.22
C PRO A 17 9.51 4.48 4.76
N PHE A 18 10.21 3.36 4.58
CA PHE A 18 11.60 3.41 4.10
C PHE A 18 11.67 3.80 2.62
N LEU A 19 10.89 3.14 1.76
CA LEU A 19 10.89 3.45 0.33
C LEU A 19 10.41 4.88 0.09
N SER A 20 9.39 5.32 0.82
CA SER A 20 8.89 6.70 0.75
C SER A 20 9.93 7.72 1.21
N ALA A 21 10.72 7.41 2.25
CA ALA A 21 11.82 8.26 2.68
C ALA A 21 12.93 8.34 1.61
N LEU A 22 13.32 7.20 1.04
CA LEU A 22 14.35 7.11 0.01
C LEU A 22 13.99 7.91 -1.26
N LEU A 23 12.70 7.94 -1.61
CA LEU A 23 12.17 8.62 -2.79
C LEU A 23 11.61 10.02 -2.50
N SER A 24 11.74 10.53 -1.27
CA SER A 24 11.09 11.77 -0.84
C SER A 24 11.60 13.03 -1.53
N ASP A 25 12.83 13.00 -2.05
CA ASP A 25 13.50 14.07 -2.78
C ASP A 25 13.54 13.81 -4.30
N CYS A 26 12.84 12.79 -4.79
CA CYS A 26 12.64 12.56 -6.21
C CYS A 26 11.64 13.57 -6.82
N ILE A 27 11.72 13.74 -8.15
CA ILE A 27 10.72 14.51 -8.90
C ILE A 27 9.35 13.86 -8.68
N ASN A 28 8.36 14.66 -8.29
CA ASN A 28 7.04 14.16 -7.92
C ASN A 28 5.96 14.82 -8.80
N LEU A 29 5.17 14.00 -9.47
CA LEU A 29 4.10 14.43 -10.38
C LEU A 29 2.71 14.46 -9.72
N LYS A 30 2.61 14.30 -8.40
CA LYS A 30 1.32 14.27 -7.68
C LYS A 30 0.41 15.49 -7.96
N ASP A 31 1.03 16.65 -8.22
CA ASP A 31 0.34 17.91 -8.47
C ASP A 31 0.17 18.20 -9.97
N ALA A 32 0.77 17.39 -10.86
CA ALA A 32 0.60 17.50 -12.29
C ALA A 32 -0.72 16.84 -12.71
N GLN A 33 -1.67 17.63 -13.20
CA GLN A 33 -3.00 17.15 -13.59
C GLN A 33 -3.08 16.84 -15.08
N THR A 34 -2.17 17.40 -15.87
CA THR A 34 -2.11 17.20 -17.32
C THR A 34 -0.80 16.57 -17.77
N LYS A 35 -0.86 15.86 -18.90
CA LYS A 35 0.32 15.33 -19.59
C LYS A 35 1.36 16.42 -19.90
N ALA A 36 0.90 17.61 -20.30
CA ALA A 36 1.77 18.72 -20.66
C ALA A 36 2.56 19.26 -19.45
N GLU A 37 1.90 19.44 -18.30
CA GLU A 37 2.55 19.81 -17.04
C GLU A 37 3.58 18.76 -16.62
N ALA A 38 3.18 17.48 -16.67
CA ALA A 38 4.06 16.38 -16.33
C ALA A 38 5.32 16.33 -17.21
N LEU A 39 5.17 16.41 -18.53
CA LEU A 39 6.30 16.47 -19.46
C LEU A 39 7.18 17.71 -19.20
N SER A 40 6.57 18.86 -18.89
CA SER A 40 7.32 20.08 -18.57
C SER A 40 8.20 19.89 -17.33
N ILE A 41 7.66 19.29 -16.26
CA ILE A 41 8.42 19.02 -15.03
C ILE A 41 9.56 18.04 -15.31
N MET A 42 9.30 16.96 -16.06
CA MET A 42 10.31 15.93 -16.33
C MET A 42 11.42 16.39 -17.28
N ARG A 43 11.19 17.40 -18.12
CA ARG A 43 12.23 17.98 -18.99
C ARG A 43 13.33 18.72 -18.22
N GLU A 44 13.02 19.20 -17.02
CA GLU A 44 13.98 19.87 -16.13
C GLU A 44 14.85 18.86 -15.34
N ALA A 45 14.65 17.55 -15.55
CA ALA A 45 15.42 16.51 -14.89
C ALA A 45 16.90 16.48 -15.34
N HIS A 46 17.78 15.89 -14.53
CA HIS A 46 19.21 15.88 -14.79
C HIS A 46 19.56 15.05 -16.04
N LYS A 47 20.27 15.65 -16.99
CA LYS A 47 20.58 15.01 -18.29
C LYS A 47 21.55 13.84 -18.20
N ASP A 48 22.45 13.86 -17.23
CA ASP A 48 23.54 12.88 -17.09
C ASP A 48 23.28 11.80 -16.04
N GLU A 49 22.11 11.83 -15.38
CA GLU A 49 21.73 10.93 -14.29
C GLU A 49 20.43 10.17 -14.63
N ILE A 50 20.21 9.04 -13.96
CA ILE A 50 18.91 8.34 -14.02
C ILE A 50 17.99 9.00 -13.01
N ASN A 51 16.92 9.62 -13.50
CA ASN A 51 15.97 10.35 -12.68
C ASN A 51 14.79 9.43 -12.33
N ILE A 52 14.63 9.15 -11.03
CA ILE A 52 13.43 8.48 -10.53
C ILE A 52 12.34 9.53 -10.36
N ILE A 53 11.19 9.30 -10.99
CA ILE A 53 10.00 10.14 -10.91
C ILE A 53 8.90 9.35 -10.24
N VAL A 54 8.17 9.97 -9.32
CA VAL A 54 7.09 9.32 -8.55
C VAL A 54 5.78 10.11 -8.67
N GLY A 55 4.68 9.50 -8.24
CA GLY A 55 3.39 10.20 -8.11
C GLY A 55 2.64 10.42 -9.42
N TRP A 56 3.03 9.74 -10.50
CA TRP A 56 2.26 9.75 -11.74
C TRP A 56 0.91 9.05 -11.54
N SER A 57 -0.18 9.70 -11.93
CA SER A 57 -1.49 9.07 -12.01
C SER A 57 -1.76 8.64 -13.45
N ASN A 58 -1.52 7.37 -13.75
CA ASN A 58 -1.86 6.74 -15.04
C ASN A 58 -3.37 6.67 -15.31
N SER A 59 -4.20 7.15 -14.37
CA SER A 59 -5.64 7.34 -14.55
C SER A 59 -6.00 8.68 -15.19
N TRP A 60 -5.11 9.67 -15.13
CA TRP A 60 -5.38 11.01 -15.67
C TRP A 60 -4.79 11.20 -17.07
N TYR A 61 -3.63 10.60 -17.32
CA TYR A 61 -2.95 10.66 -18.60
C TYR A 61 -1.92 9.53 -18.75
N SER A 62 -1.64 9.15 -19.99
CA SER A 62 -0.59 8.22 -20.41
C SER A 62 0.54 8.95 -21.14
N PHE A 63 1.67 8.28 -21.34
CA PHE A 63 2.77 8.77 -22.16
C PHE A 63 3.03 7.81 -23.32
N GLU A 64 3.26 8.36 -24.50
CA GLU A 64 3.72 7.60 -25.66
C GLU A 64 5.24 7.43 -25.65
N GLU A 65 5.75 6.37 -26.26
CA GLU A 65 7.20 6.07 -26.29
C GLU A 65 8.03 7.25 -26.85
N HIS A 66 7.56 7.86 -27.95
CA HIS A 66 8.22 9.01 -28.57
C HIS A 66 8.22 10.28 -27.69
N GLU A 67 7.30 10.40 -26.73
CA GLU A 67 7.29 11.51 -25.77
C GLU A 67 8.33 11.26 -24.68
N LEU A 68 8.44 10.01 -24.21
CA LEU A 68 9.42 9.60 -23.19
C LEU A 68 10.86 9.65 -23.72
N ASP A 69 11.06 9.34 -24.99
CA ASP A 69 12.38 9.37 -25.64
C ASP A 69 12.96 10.78 -25.81
N GLN A 70 12.13 11.83 -25.63
CA GLN A 70 12.58 13.23 -25.62
C GLN A 70 13.03 13.70 -24.23
N LEU A 71 12.83 12.89 -23.19
CA LEU A 71 13.21 13.21 -21.82
C LEU A 71 14.66 12.81 -21.54
N PRO A 72 15.31 13.41 -20.52
CA PRO A 72 16.48 12.83 -19.87
C PRO A 72 16.27 11.36 -19.47
N PRO A 73 17.31 10.60 -19.06
CA PRO A 73 17.11 9.25 -18.55
C PRO A 73 16.15 9.26 -17.36
N VAL A 74 14.96 8.68 -17.54
CA VAL A 74 13.89 8.62 -16.53
C VAL A 74 13.38 7.20 -16.26
N ILE A 75 13.05 6.95 -14.99
CA ILE A 75 12.17 5.86 -14.53
C ILE A 75 10.97 6.50 -13.84
N ILE A 76 9.78 6.28 -14.39
CA ILE A 76 8.54 6.88 -13.88
C ILE A 76 7.76 5.79 -13.15
N CYS A 77 7.51 6.02 -11.86
CA CYS A 77 6.69 5.17 -11.00
C CYS A 77 5.31 5.78 -10.88
N ASN A 78 4.26 5.00 -11.16
CA ASN A 78 2.90 5.44 -10.88
C ASN A 78 2.68 5.55 -9.36
N THR A 79 1.61 6.24 -8.96
CA THR A 79 1.33 6.58 -7.55
C THR A 79 1.21 5.35 -6.67
N SER A 80 0.72 4.22 -7.20
CA SER A 80 0.54 2.97 -6.47
C SER A 80 1.74 2.01 -6.59
N PHE A 81 2.79 2.37 -7.34
CA PHE A 81 3.90 1.48 -7.67
C PHE A 81 3.51 0.15 -8.33
N HIS A 82 2.38 0.10 -9.05
CA HIS A 82 1.96 -1.08 -9.83
C HIS A 82 2.14 -0.88 -11.34
N CYS A 83 2.66 0.27 -11.77
CA CYS A 83 2.95 0.56 -13.17
C CYS A 83 4.19 1.44 -13.26
N PHE A 84 5.08 1.10 -14.20
CA PHE A 84 6.39 1.73 -14.36
C PHE A 84 6.65 2.02 -15.83
N LEU A 85 7.34 3.13 -16.11
CA LEU A 85 7.81 3.46 -17.44
C LEU A 85 9.32 3.70 -17.40
N ILE A 86 10.06 3.14 -18.36
CA ILE A 86 11.49 3.36 -18.53
C ILE A 86 11.73 3.77 -19.97
N ASN A 87 12.30 4.96 -20.17
CA ASN A 87 12.62 5.46 -21.50
C ASN A 87 13.91 4.84 -22.06
N ARG A 88 14.13 5.01 -23.38
CA ARG A 88 15.30 4.46 -24.07
C ARG A 88 16.63 4.92 -23.47
N ALA A 89 16.75 6.20 -23.12
CA ALA A 89 17.97 6.77 -22.56
C ALA A 89 18.39 6.08 -21.24
N THR A 90 17.42 5.72 -20.38
CA THR A 90 17.69 4.94 -19.16
C THR A 90 18.16 3.53 -19.47
N LYS A 91 17.51 2.85 -20.42
CA LYS A 91 17.91 1.49 -20.83
C LYS A 91 19.35 1.47 -21.36
N GLU A 92 19.71 2.44 -22.19
CA GLU A 92 21.08 2.59 -22.72
C GLU A 92 22.10 2.84 -21.60
N LYS A 93 21.76 3.66 -20.61
CA LYS A 93 22.65 3.99 -19.48
C LYS A 93 22.86 2.82 -18.52
N LEU A 94 21.86 1.97 -18.33
CA LEU A 94 21.96 0.75 -17.52
C LEU A 94 22.66 -0.41 -18.25
N GLY A 95 22.75 -0.34 -19.58
CA GLY A 95 23.41 -1.33 -20.42
C GLY A 95 22.79 -2.71 -20.26
N THR A 96 23.62 -3.72 -20.01
CA THR A 96 23.19 -5.12 -19.81
C THR A 96 22.84 -5.44 -18.35
N SER A 97 23.02 -4.49 -17.42
CA SER A 97 22.61 -4.71 -16.03
C SER A 97 21.08 -4.79 -15.95
N HIS A 98 20.56 -5.67 -15.09
CA HIS A 98 19.12 -5.78 -14.84
C HIS A 98 18.28 -6.08 -16.11
N GLN A 99 18.84 -6.78 -17.10
CA GLN A 99 18.22 -7.02 -18.41
C GLN A 99 16.80 -7.60 -18.33
N GLU A 100 16.55 -8.48 -17.36
CA GLU A 100 15.21 -9.02 -17.10
C GLU A 100 14.20 -7.92 -16.78
N ILE A 101 14.54 -7.00 -15.86
CA ILE A 101 13.70 -5.85 -15.49
C ILE A 101 13.48 -4.96 -16.72
N LEU A 102 14.55 -4.61 -17.43
CA LEU A 102 14.47 -3.69 -18.57
C LEU A 102 13.64 -4.23 -19.74
N THR A 103 13.50 -5.56 -19.82
CA THR A 103 12.78 -6.26 -20.88
C THR A 103 11.33 -6.55 -20.48
N LEU A 104 11.08 -6.88 -19.22
CA LEU A 104 9.79 -7.40 -18.75
C LEU A 104 8.95 -6.37 -17.97
N MET A 105 9.46 -5.15 -17.74
CA MET A 105 8.71 -4.12 -17.01
C MET A 105 7.43 -3.62 -17.71
N ASN A 106 7.21 -3.99 -18.98
CA ASN A 106 5.95 -3.75 -19.69
C ASN A 106 4.98 -4.94 -19.62
N ASP A 107 5.38 -6.09 -19.08
CA ASP A 107 4.51 -7.25 -18.85
C ASP A 107 3.85 -7.10 -17.48
N GLU A 108 2.56 -6.78 -17.48
CA GLU A 108 1.77 -6.57 -16.26
C GLU A 108 1.85 -7.77 -15.31
N LYS A 109 1.78 -9.01 -15.84
CA LYS A 109 1.82 -10.20 -14.98
C LYS A 109 3.19 -10.38 -14.35
N TRP A 110 4.25 -10.13 -15.12
CA TRP A 110 5.60 -10.16 -14.57
C TRP A 110 5.80 -9.04 -13.54
N VAL A 111 5.31 -7.83 -13.80
CA VAL A 111 5.40 -6.69 -12.87
C VAL A 111 4.75 -7.00 -11.54
N GLU A 112 3.50 -7.48 -11.54
CA GLU A 112 2.79 -7.78 -10.29
C GLU A 112 3.46 -8.91 -9.50
N LYS A 113 4.02 -9.91 -10.19
CA LYS A 113 4.77 -11.00 -9.55
C LYS A 113 6.11 -10.54 -8.97
N ASN A 114 6.76 -9.59 -9.62
CA ASN A 114 8.14 -9.16 -9.31
C ASN A 114 8.20 -7.77 -8.68
N LEU A 115 7.10 -7.30 -8.11
CA LEU A 115 7.05 -5.97 -7.50
C LEU A 115 8.15 -5.74 -6.44
N PRO A 116 8.44 -6.67 -5.50
CA PRO A 116 9.57 -6.55 -4.59
C PRO A 116 10.92 -6.35 -5.29
N LYS A 117 11.16 -7.12 -6.35
CA LYS A 117 12.39 -7.05 -7.16
C LYS A 117 12.52 -5.71 -7.88
N ILE A 118 11.42 -5.20 -8.43
CA ILE A 118 11.37 -3.88 -9.09
C ILE A 118 11.65 -2.76 -8.09
N LEU A 119 11.00 -2.78 -6.92
CA LEU A 119 11.17 -1.74 -5.91
C LEU A 119 12.57 -1.75 -5.31
N LYS A 120 13.16 -2.94 -5.09
CA LYS A 120 14.57 -3.08 -4.71
C LYS A 120 15.50 -2.50 -5.77
N PHE A 121 15.24 -2.77 -7.06
CA PHE A 121 16.01 -2.20 -8.16
C PHE A 121 15.92 -0.68 -8.17
N ILE A 122 14.71 -0.10 -8.14
CA ILE A 122 14.51 1.36 -8.10
C ILE A 122 15.23 1.98 -6.90
N GLY A 123 15.10 1.38 -5.72
CA GLY A 123 15.79 1.84 -4.52
C GLY A 123 17.32 1.75 -4.63
N SER A 124 17.86 0.80 -5.39
CA SER A 124 19.31 0.64 -5.58
C SER A 124 19.95 1.68 -6.50
N LEU A 125 19.15 2.36 -7.33
CA LEU A 125 19.63 3.39 -8.24
C LEU A 125 19.97 4.71 -7.54
N LYS A 126 19.60 4.86 -6.27
CA LYS A 126 19.79 6.09 -5.51
C LYS A 126 20.68 5.85 -4.30
N PRO A 127 21.69 6.72 -4.04
CA PRO A 127 22.43 6.65 -2.79
C PRO A 127 21.49 6.92 -1.61
N TYR A 128 21.65 6.12 -0.57
CA TYR A 128 20.91 6.27 0.66
C TYR A 128 21.57 7.29 1.60
N HIS A 129 20.76 8.13 2.25
CA HIS A 129 21.22 9.04 3.30
C HIS A 129 20.37 8.96 4.58
N PRO A 130 20.95 8.73 5.78
CA PRO A 130 20.24 8.70 7.06
C PRO A 130 19.32 9.88 7.37
N LYS A 131 19.64 11.05 6.81
CA LYS A 131 18.81 12.25 6.94
C LYS A 131 17.43 12.07 6.29
N GLN A 132 17.30 11.28 5.22
CA GLN A 132 16.02 11.03 4.53
C GLN A 132 15.02 10.36 5.48
N VAL A 133 15.41 9.25 6.13
CA VAL A 133 14.55 8.55 7.10
C VAL A 133 14.18 9.46 8.28
N LYS A 134 15.15 10.18 8.86
CA LYS A 134 14.87 11.14 9.95
C LYS A 134 13.87 12.21 9.53
N THR A 135 14.01 12.76 8.32
CA THR A 135 13.13 13.79 7.80
C THR A 135 11.73 13.23 7.56
N PHE A 136 11.65 12.03 6.98
CA PHE A 136 10.40 11.36 6.72
C PHE A 136 9.64 10.98 8.00
N TYR A 137 10.32 10.49 9.05
CA TYR A 137 9.67 10.18 10.33
C TYR A 137 9.20 11.43 11.09
N ARG A 138 9.86 12.58 10.90
CA ARG A 138 9.33 13.88 11.37
C ARG A 138 8.08 14.27 10.58
N TYR A 139 8.09 14.07 9.26
CA TYR A 139 6.92 14.29 8.42
C TYR A 139 5.74 13.39 8.83
N LEU A 140 5.95 12.09 9.02
CA LEU A 140 4.92 11.16 9.52
C LEU A 140 4.31 11.67 10.83
N LEU A 141 5.15 12.10 11.77
CA LEU A 141 4.69 12.65 13.03
C LEU A 141 3.87 13.93 12.85
N GLN A 142 4.28 14.83 11.94
CA GLN A 142 3.50 16.03 11.57
C GLN A 142 2.16 15.68 10.92
N GLN A 143 2.07 14.53 10.25
CA GLN A 143 0.84 13.98 9.69
C GLN A 143 0.01 13.19 10.72
N GLY A 144 0.46 13.13 11.98
CA GLY A 144 -0.22 12.42 13.06
C GLY A 144 0.11 10.93 13.16
N VAL A 145 1.09 10.42 12.42
CA VAL A 145 1.49 9.01 12.40
C VAL A 145 2.66 8.78 13.36
N TRP A 146 2.43 7.98 14.40
CA TRP A 146 3.48 7.60 15.35
C TRP A 146 4.18 6.33 14.93
N PHE A 147 3.42 5.29 14.59
CA PHE A 147 3.90 3.96 14.23
C PHE A 147 3.50 3.65 12.79
N ALA A 148 4.37 3.00 12.02
CA ALA A 148 4.07 2.57 10.66
C ALA A 148 4.54 1.13 10.42
N GLU A 149 3.86 0.40 9.56
CA GLU A 149 4.34 -0.89 9.07
C GLU A 149 5.04 -0.69 7.71
N GLU A 150 6.29 -1.13 7.61
CA GLU A 150 7.03 -1.29 6.36
C GLU A 150 6.62 -2.61 5.74
N MET A 151 5.72 -2.53 4.77
CA MET A 151 5.13 -3.70 4.13
C MET A 151 6.09 -4.40 3.17
N LEU A 152 7.25 -3.80 2.85
CA LEU A 152 8.22 -4.42 1.97
C LEU A 152 9.66 -3.98 2.26
N LEU A 153 10.37 -4.77 3.06
CA LEU A 153 11.79 -4.60 3.36
C LEU A 153 12.63 -4.85 2.10
N PRO A 154 13.33 -3.85 1.53
CA PRO A 154 14.06 -4.03 0.27
C PRO A 154 15.53 -4.46 0.46
N PHE A 155 16.12 -4.17 1.63
CA PHE A 155 17.51 -4.45 1.94
C PHE A 155 17.70 -4.85 3.41
N GLU A 156 18.67 -5.73 3.67
CA GLU A 156 18.97 -6.23 5.02
C GLU A 156 19.38 -5.11 5.99
N TRP A 157 20.17 -4.15 5.53
CA TRP A 157 20.71 -3.07 6.36
C TRP A 157 19.65 -2.06 6.84
N VAL A 158 18.42 -2.12 6.32
CA VAL A 158 17.34 -1.19 6.70
C VAL A 158 16.92 -1.38 8.16
N ILE A 159 16.83 -2.62 8.66
CA ILE A 159 16.47 -2.86 10.06
C ILE A 159 17.57 -2.36 11.03
N PRO A 160 18.86 -2.74 10.86
CA PRO A 160 19.96 -2.19 11.67
C PRO A 160 19.99 -0.67 11.68
N LEU A 161 19.77 -0.05 10.52
CA LEU A 161 19.65 1.40 10.41
C LEU A 161 18.49 1.95 11.25
N PHE A 162 17.31 1.36 11.21
CA PHE A 162 16.17 1.85 12.00
C PHE A 162 16.42 1.71 13.50
N LYS A 163 17.20 0.72 13.92
CA LYS A 163 17.70 0.62 15.31
C LYS A 163 18.65 1.76 15.63
N GLU A 164 19.65 2.02 14.79
CA GLU A 164 20.61 3.13 14.94
C GLU A 164 19.89 4.49 15.03
N LEU A 165 18.86 4.68 14.21
CA LEU A 165 18.10 5.92 14.12
C LEU A 165 17.05 6.09 15.23
N GLY A 166 16.79 5.06 16.04
CA GLY A 166 15.76 5.08 17.08
C GLY A 166 14.32 5.00 16.55
N TYR A 167 14.10 4.45 15.35
CA TYR A 167 12.78 4.26 14.74
C TYR A 167 12.32 2.80 14.71
N PHE A 168 13.12 1.86 15.20
CA PHE A 168 12.77 0.45 15.26
C PHE A 168 11.47 0.21 16.04
N ASP A 169 11.32 0.79 17.25
CA ASP A 169 10.09 0.64 18.06
C ASP A 169 8.87 1.40 17.49
N ARG A 170 9.08 2.16 16.42
CA ARG A 170 8.04 2.88 15.67
C ARG A 170 7.72 2.22 14.33
N THR A 171 8.32 1.07 14.05
CA THR A 171 8.22 0.41 12.74
C THR A 171 8.10 -1.09 12.86
N ARG A 172 7.12 -1.68 12.16
CA ARG A 172 7.06 -3.13 11.96
C ARG A 172 7.55 -3.47 10.57
N PHE A 173 8.35 -4.52 10.42
CA PHE A 173 8.91 -4.89 9.13
C PHE A 173 8.28 -6.17 8.59
N TRP A 174 7.85 -6.12 7.34
CA TRP A 174 7.46 -7.25 6.51
C TRP A 174 8.46 -7.39 5.38
N ALA A 175 8.74 -8.61 4.95
CA ALA A 175 9.60 -8.89 3.79
C ALA A 175 8.86 -9.79 2.81
N ASP A 176 9.24 -9.80 1.53
CA ASP A 176 8.86 -10.93 0.68
C ASP A 176 9.68 -12.19 1.06
N ILE A 177 9.26 -13.35 0.57
CA ILE A 177 9.85 -14.64 0.96
C ILE A 177 11.32 -14.77 0.51
N GLU A 178 11.67 -14.25 -0.67
CA GLU A 178 13.03 -14.33 -1.20
C GLU A 178 13.95 -13.42 -0.39
N MET A 179 13.51 -12.19 -0.11
CA MET A 179 14.24 -11.28 0.76
C MET A 179 14.44 -11.90 2.13
N PHE A 180 13.40 -12.47 2.75
CA PHE A 180 13.51 -13.10 4.07
C PHE A 180 14.60 -14.18 4.12
N HIS A 181 14.64 -15.07 3.13
CA HIS A 181 15.67 -16.11 3.07
C HIS A 181 17.08 -15.57 2.80
N SER A 182 17.21 -14.38 2.20
CA SER A 182 18.51 -13.73 2.00
C SER A 182 19.06 -13.02 3.25
N LEU A 183 18.22 -12.77 4.26
CA LEU A 183 18.63 -12.08 5.49
C LEU A 183 19.49 -12.97 6.38
N SER A 184 20.41 -12.36 7.15
CA SER A 184 21.02 -13.04 8.29
C SER A 184 19.97 -13.45 9.34
N GLN A 185 20.28 -14.52 10.08
CA GLN A 185 19.41 -15.03 11.15
C GLN A 185 19.10 -13.99 12.24
N GLU A 186 19.99 -13.01 12.44
CA GLU A 186 19.76 -11.92 13.38
C GLU A 186 18.62 -11.01 12.88
N VAL A 187 18.69 -10.56 11.63
CA VAL A 187 17.68 -9.67 11.03
C VAL A 187 16.35 -10.40 10.80
N GLN A 188 16.34 -11.70 10.50
CA GLN A 188 15.11 -12.50 10.38
C GLN A 188 14.25 -12.48 11.66
N LYS A 189 14.85 -12.30 12.84
CA LYS A 189 14.08 -12.22 14.10
C LYS A 189 13.24 -10.95 14.20
N ASP A 190 13.69 -9.88 13.56
CA ASP A 190 13.03 -8.57 13.56
C ASP A 190 11.97 -8.42 12.47
N VAL A 191 11.93 -9.35 11.51
CA VAL A 191 10.86 -9.42 10.50
C VAL A 191 9.61 -10.03 11.13
N TYR A 192 8.50 -9.30 11.11
CA TYR A 192 7.23 -9.75 11.68
C TYR A 192 6.57 -10.85 10.84
N GLY A 193 6.56 -10.69 9.53
CA GLY A 193 5.85 -11.57 8.62
C GLY A 193 6.28 -11.43 7.17
N ILE A 194 5.66 -12.23 6.32
CA ILE A 194 5.91 -12.26 4.87
C ILE A 194 4.79 -11.53 4.13
N LYS A 195 5.13 -10.55 3.29
CA LYS A 195 4.21 -9.87 2.36
C LYS A 195 4.18 -10.63 1.04
N VAL A 196 2.97 -10.88 0.53
CA VAL A 196 2.73 -11.57 -0.74
C VAL A 196 1.76 -10.74 -1.59
N PHE A 197 2.08 -10.56 -2.86
CA PHE A 197 1.20 -9.91 -3.84
C PHE A 197 0.40 -10.94 -4.63
N THR A 198 -0.93 -10.97 -4.52
CA THR A 198 -1.76 -11.98 -5.22
C THR A 198 -2.44 -11.42 -6.48
N ASP A 199 -2.61 -10.11 -6.55
CA ASP A 199 -3.05 -9.35 -7.71
C ASP A 199 -2.44 -7.94 -7.71
N GLY A 200 -2.85 -7.11 -8.67
CA GLY A 200 -2.39 -5.73 -8.81
C GLY A 200 -3.32 -4.69 -8.22
N ALA A 201 -3.49 -3.56 -8.91
CA ALA A 201 -4.28 -2.41 -8.47
C ALA A 201 -5.41 -2.06 -9.45
N LEU A 202 -6.53 -1.53 -8.93
CA LEU A 202 -7.65 -1.01 -9.73
C LEU A 202 -7.23 0.15 -10.65
N GLY A 203 -6.33 1.01 -10.17
CA GLY A 203 -5.80 2.14 -10.92
C GLY A 203 -4.97 1.74 -12.15
N SER A 204 -4.33 0.57 -12.12
CA SER A 204 -3.60 0.01 -13.27
C SER A 204 -4.41 -1.05 -14.02
N LYS A 205 -5.65 -1.32 -13.60
CA LYS A 205 -6.53 -2.38 -14.13
C LYS A 205 -5.94 -3.80 -14.01
N THR A 206 -4.99 -3.98 -13.10
CA THR A 206 -4.30 -5.24 -12.85
C THR A 206 -4.86 -6.01 -11.64
N ALA A 207 -5.68 -5.37 -10.80
CA ALA A 207 -6.42 -6.08 -9.74
C ALA A 207 -7.39 -7.11 -10.35
N ALA A 208 -7.43 -8.32 -9.81
CA ALA A 208 -8.07 -9.46 -10.47
C ALA A 208 -9.59 -9.48 -10.23
N LEU A 209 -10.37 -9.27 -11.28
CA LEU A 209 -11.83 -9.20 -11.20
C LEU A 209 -12.53 -10.45 -11.73
N LYS A 210 -13.68 -10.83 -11.14
CA LYS A 210 -14.56 -11.88 -11.67
C LYS A 210 -15.25 -11.41 -12.96
N VAL A 211 -15.76 -10.18 -12.94
CA VAL A 211 -16.35 -9.47 -14.09
C VAL A 211 -15.30 -8.51 -14.69
N PRO A 212 -15.15 -8.43 -16.03
CA PRO A 212 -14.17 -7.54 -16.64
C PRO A 212 -14.29 -6.07 -16.27
N TYR A 213 -13.17 -5.35 -16.36
CA TYR A 213 -13.14 -3.89 -16.47
C TYR A 213 -13.88 -3.44 -17.73
N SER A 214 -14.23 -2.15 -17.82
CA SER A 214 -14.88 -1.55 -18.99
C SER A 214 -14.10 -1.74 -20.29
N SER A 215 -12.77 -1.92 -20.22
CA SER A 215 -11.89 -2.20 -21.35
C SER A 215 -11.82 -3.68 -21.76
N GLY A 216 -12.43 -4.59 -20.99
CA GLY A 216 -12.60 -6.01 -21.32
C GLY A 216 -11.63 -6.98 -20.63
N GLU A 217 -10.53 -6.49 -20.05
CA GLU A 217 -9.60 -7.29 -19.25
C GLU A 217 -10.15 -7.62 -17.85
N LYS A 218 -9.55 -8.62 -17.18
CA LYS A 218 -9.94 -9.08 -15.82
C LYS A 218 -8.82 -8.92 -14.77
N GLY A 219 -7.78 -8.16 -15.08
CA GLY A 219 -6.56 -8.09 -14.29
C GLY A 219 -5.85 -9.44 -14.13
N VAL A 220 -4.92 -9.51 -13.18
CA VAL A 220 -3.91 -10.57 -13.07
C VAL A 220 -4.03 -11.29 -11.72
N LEU A 221 -4.14 -12.63 -11.76
CA LEU A 221 -3.76 -13.46 -10.61
C LEU A 221 -2.27 -13.79 -10.74
N VAL A 222 -1.50 -13.46 -9.71
CA VAL A 222 -0.04 -13.66 -9.69
C VAL A 222 0.33 -15.14 -9.61
N TYR A 223 -0.48 -15.93 -8.91
CA TYR A 223 -0.25 -17.34 -8.61
C TYR A 223 -1.41 -18.24 -9.05
N SER A 224 -1.12 -19.49 -9.38
CA SER A 224 -2.13 -20.55 -9.30
C SER A 224 -2.49 -20.87 -7.85
N ASP A 225 -3.57 -21.61 -7.64
CA ASP A 225 -3.99 -22.06 -6.30
C ASP A 225 -2.90 -22.91 -5.64
N GLU A 226 -2.23 -23.77 -6.41
CA GLU A 226 -1.13 -24.61 -5.94
C GLU A 226 0.11 -23.80 -5.58
N GLU A 227 0.48 -22.81 -6.40
CA GLU A 227 1.62 -21.92 -6.14
C GLU A 227 1.36 -21.08 -4.87
N LEU A 228 0.18 -20.48 -4.74
CA LEU A 228 -0.18 -19.70 -3.55
C LEU A 228 -0.21 -20.57 -2.30
N ARG A 229 -0.75 -21.79 -2.40
CA ARG A 229 -0.77 -22.75 -1.28
C ARG A 229 0.65 -23.15 -0.87
N ALA A 230 1.51 -23.44 -1.84
CA ALA A 230 2.91 -23.80 -1.56
C ALA A 230 3.64 -22.64 -0.86
N LEU A 231 3.44 -21.40 -1.32
CA LEU A 231 4.02 -20.22 -0.70
C LEU A 231 3.52 -20.03 0.75
N ILE A 232 2.21 -20.12 0.99
CA ILE A 232 1.65 -19.98 2.35
C ILE A 232 2.18 -21.08 3.28
N ASN A 233 2.34 -22.32 2.79
CA ASN A 233 2.95 -23.39 3.57
C ASN A 233 4.42 -23.09 3.91
N GLN A 234 5.22 -22.54 2.99
CA GLN A 234 6.58 -22.09 3.29
C GLN A 234 6.60 -21.03 4.40
N VAL A 235 5.67 -20.07 4.36
CA VAL A 235 5.53 -19.05 5.43
C VAL A 235 5.19 -19.70 6.78
N ALA A 236 4.34 -20.72 6.79
CA ALA A 236 4.00 -21.47 7.99
C ALA A 236 5.20 -22.24 8.56
N GLU A 237 6.04 -22.84 7.71
CA GLU A 237 7.25 -23.58 8.12
C GLU A 237 8.29 -22.70 8.82
N ILE A 238 8.41 -21.43 8.40
CA ILE A 238 9.31 -20.45 9.05
C ILE A 238 8.67 -19.74 10.26
N ASN A 239 7.47 -20.17 10.69
CA ASN A 239 6.73 -19.63 11.85
C ASN A 239 6.52 -18.10 11.80
N LYS A 240 6.17 -17.58 10.62
CA LYS A 240 5.88 -16.15 10.42
C LYS A 240 4.41 -15.91 10.09
N ALA A 241 3.96 -14.67 10.30
CA ALA A 241 2.67 -14.22 9.80
C ALA A 241 2.73 -14.03 8.26
N VAL A 242 1.58 -14.08 7.60
CA VAL A 242 1.44 -13.77 6.17
C VAL A 242 0.49 -12.59 5.95
N ALA A 243 0.95 -11.61 5.17
CA ALA A 243 0.16 -10.48 4.68
C ALA A 243 -0.10 -10.68 3.18
N LEU A 244 -1.34 -10.94 2.81
CA LEU A 244 -1.76 -11.22 1.43
C LEU A 244 -2.40 -9.97 0.85
N HIS A 245 -1.77 -9.35 -0.14
CA HIS A 245 -2.39 -8.31 -0.96
C HIS A 245 -3.61 -8.87 -1.68
N GLY A 246 -4.80 -8.29 -1.47
CA GLY A 246 -6.01 -8.69 -2.17
C GLY A 246 -6.92 -7.50 -2.42
N ILE A 247 -6.92 -6.99 -3.66
CA ILE A 247 -7.78 -5.87 -4.06
C ILE A 247 -9.02 -6.37 -4.81
N GLY A 248 -8.81 -7.18 -5.84
CA GLY A 248 -9.86 -7.70 -6.70
C GLY A 248 -10.65 -8.85 -6.07
N ASP A 249 -11.94 -8.93 -6.39
CA ASP A 249 -12.85 -9.96 -5.85
C ASP A 249 -12.44 -11.40 -6.25
N ARG A 250 -11.78 -11.57 -7.40
CA ARG A 250 -11.24 -12.87 -7.83
C ARG A 250 -10.01 -13.26 -7.02
N ALA A 251 -9.12 -12.31 -6.72
CA ALA A 251 -7.93 -12.55 -5.90
C ALA A 251 -8.30 -12.89 -4.45
N ILE A 252 -9.23 -12.12 -3.86
CA ILE A 252 -9.73 -12.36 -2.51
C ILE A 252 -10.40 -13.74 -2.42
N ALA A 253 -11.21 -14.12 -3.41
CA ALA A 253 -11.80 -15.47 -3.46
C ALA A 253 -10.75 -16.58 -3.55
N GLN A 254 -9.67 -16.39 -4.33
CA GLN A 254 -8.57 -17.35 -4.41
C GLN A 254 -7.86 -17.49 -3.06
N ILE A 255 -7.51 -16.38 -2.41
CA ILE A 255 -6.89 -16.35 -1.08
C ILE A 255 -7.71 -17.18 -0.08
N ILE A 256 -9.01 -16.90 0.03
CA ILE A 256 -9.89 -17.58 0.97
C ILE A 256 -10.03 -19.07 0.65
N THR A 257 -10.12 -19.42 -0.65
CA THR A 257 -10.21 -20.83 -1.08
C THR A 257 -8.95 -21.61 -0.68
N VAL A 258 -7.76 -21.04 -0.93
CA VAL A 258 -6.48 -21.67 -0.60
C VAL A 258 -6.33 -21.81 0.93
N LEU A 259 -6.65 -20.78 1.70
CA LEU A 259 -6.56 -20.83 3.16
C LEU A 259 -7.54 -21.83 3.78
N ASN A 260 -8.78 -21.91 3.27
CA ASN A 260 -9.73 -22.95 3.68
C ASN A 260 -9.18 -24.35 3.42
N LYS A 261 -8.55 -24.58 2.25
CA LYS A 261 -7.93 -25.87 1.93
C LYS A 261 -6.81 -26.20 2.90
N ILE A 262 -5.91 -25.26 3.19
CA ILE A 262 -4.84 -25.43 4.18
C ILE A 262 -5.42 -25.74 5.56
N ASN A 263 -6.42 -24.99 6.01
CA ASN A 263 -7.06 -25.18 7.31
C ASN A 263 -7.73 -26.56 7.42
N ASN A 264 -8.41 -27.02 6.37
CA ASN A 264 -9.07 -28.32 6.35
C ASN A 264 -8.06 -29.49 6.33
N GLU A 265 -6.92 -29.31 5.65
CA GLU A 265 -5.86 -30.33 5.57
C GLU A 265 -5.01 -30.39 6.84
N GLN A 266 -4.74 -29.25 7.48
CA GLN A 266 -3.73 -29.12 8.55
C GLN A 266 -4.30 -28.72 9.91
N GLY A 267 -5.59 -28.36 9.98
CA GLY A 267 -6.27 -27.89 11.19
C GLY A 267 -5.90 -26.47 11.65
N LYS A 268 -5.04 -25.76 10.91
CA LYS A 268 -4.64 -24.38 11.18
C LYS A 268 -4.06 -23.70 9.94
N ILE A 269 -4.05 -22.37 9.96
CA ILE A 269 -3.32 -21.50 9.02
C ILE A 269 -2.31 -20.65 9.80
N PRO A 270 -1.23 -20.13 9.17
CA PRO A 270 -0.39 -19.12 9.82
C PRO A 270 -1.23 -17.87 10.16
N PRO A 271 -0.82 -17.05 11.14
CA PRO A 271 -1.47 -15.76 11.38
C PRO A 271 -1.55 -14.96 10.08
N THR A 272 -2.77 -14.70 9.62
CA THR A 272 -3.03 -14.20 8.27
C THR A 272 -3.71 -12.85 8.30
N ARG A 273 -3.23 -11.95 7.46
CA ARG A 273 -3.84 -10.66 7.17
C ARG A 273 -4.11 -10.53 5.68
N ILE A 274 -5.31 -10.08 5.30
CA ILE A 274 -5.56 -9.62 3.94
C ILE A 274 -5.41 -8.11 3.92
N GLU A 275 -4.50 -7.64 3.08
CA GLU A 275 -4.31 -6.22 2.83
C GLU A 275 -5.32 -5.72 1.79
N HIS A 276 -5.78 -4.49 2.00
CA HIS A 276 -6.79 -3.78 1.20
C HIS A 276 -8.19 -4.35 1.34
N GLY A 277 -8.43 -5.60 0.93
CA GLY A 277 -9.77 -6.22 0.96
C GLY A 277 -10.80 -5.42 0.17
N THR A 278 -10.38 -4.65 -0.84
CA THR A 278 -11.14 -3.55 -1.44
C THR A 278 -12.49 -3.98 -1.98
N LEU A 279 -12.55 -5.12 -2.68
CA LEU A 279 -13.77 -5.68 -3.28
C LEU A 279 -14.20 -6.99 -2.62
N ILE A 280 -13.94 -7.14 -1.31
CA ILE A 280 -14.36 -8.33 -0.57
C ILE A 280 -15.89 -8.48 -0.61
N SER A 281 -16.39 -9.64 -1.03
CA SER A 281 -17.83 -9.91 -0.97
C SER A 281 -18.25 -10.36 0.43
N ARG A 282 -19.56 -10.33 0.70
CA ARG A 282 -20.14 -10.86 1.94
C ARG A 282 -19.75 -12.32 2.19
N HIS A 283 -19.74 -13.15 1.15
CA HIS A 283 -19.39 -14.56 1.28
C HIS A 283 -17.92 -14.74 1.69
N GLU A 284 -17.00 -14.07 0.98
CA GLU A 284 -15.57 -14.14 1.31
C GLU A 284 -15.28 -13.54 2.71
N ALA A 285 -15.99 -12.47 3.11
CA ALA A 285 -15.87 -11.88 4.44
C ALA A 285 -16.30 -12.84 5.56
N GLN A 286 -17.40 -13.59 5.40
CA GLN A 286 -17.84 -14.60 6.36
C GLN A 286 -16.79 -15.70 6.54
N GLN A 287 -16.23 -16.18 5.44
CA GLN A 287 -15.18 -17.19 5.46
C GLN A 287 -13.90 -16.65 6.11
N ALA A 288 -13.51 -15.40 5.80
CA ALA A 288 -12.37 -14.74 6.42
C ALA A 288 -12.52 -14.64 7.94
N LYS A 289 -13.70 -14.21 8.42
CA LYS A 289 -14.02 -14.13 9.85
C LYS A 289 -13.95 -15.50 10.52
N ALA A 290 -14.49 -16.55 9.88
CA ALA A 290 -14.46 -17.92 10.40
C ALA A 290 -13.03 -18.48 10.51
N LEU A 291 -12.15 -18.10 9.59
CA LEU A 291 -10.73 -18.46 9.62
C LEU A 291 -9.89 -17.61 10.59
N GLY A 292 -10.46 -16.59 11.23
CA GLY A 292 -9.72 -15.66 12.09
C GLY A 292 -8.75 -14.75 11.33
N ILE A 293 -9.03 -14.47 10.05
CA ILE A 293 -8.21 -13.59 9.22
C ILE A 293 -8.43 -12.13 9.63
N THR A 294 -7.35 -11.38 9.78
CA THR A 294 -7.43 -9.91 9.96
C THR A 294 -7.54 -9.21 8.61
N LEU A 295 -8.41 -8.20 8.51
CA LEU A 295 -8.45 -7.29 7.36
C LEU A 295 -7.69 -6.00 7.68
N SER A 296 -6.77 -5.59 6.81
CA SER A 296 -6.01 -4.34 6.90
C SER A 296 -6.39 -3.44 5.73
N MET A 297 -7.29 -2.49 5.97
CA MET A 297 -7.98 -1.75 4.91
C MET A 297 -7.64 -0.25 4.94
N GLN A 298 -7.83 0.45 3.82
CA GLN A 298 -7.50 1.88 3.71
C GLN A 298 -8.77 2.73 3.59
N PRO A 299 -9.24 3.40 4.66
CA PRO A 299 -10.43 4.27 4.58
C PRO A 299 -10.30 5.39 3.54
N ASN A 300 -9.09 5.92 3.32
CA ASN A 300 -8.81 6.90 2.26
C ASN A 300 -9.13 6.38 0.85
N PHE A 301 -9.16 5.07 0.63
CA PHE A 301 -9.49 4.47 -0.67
C PHE A 301 -10.99 4.43 -0.97
N SER A 302 -11.87 4.77 -0.03
CA SER A 302 -13.31 4.88 -0.29
C SER A 302 -13.63 5.91 -1.38
N ILE A 303 -12.75 6.89 -1.59
CA ILE A 303 -12.85 7.86 -2.71
C ILE A 303 -12.79 7.20 -4.10
N ASN A 304 -12.26 5.97 -4.18
CA ASN A 304 -12.09 5.26 -5.45
C ASN A 304 -13.43 4.82 -6.06
N SER A 305 -14.52 4.76 -5.27
CA SER A 305 -15.88 4.61 -5.78
C SER A 305 -16.31 5.70 -6.76
N GLU A 306 -15.74 6.90 -6.63
CA GLU A 306 -15.95 8.01 -7.57
C GLU A 306 -14.87 8.03 -8.66
N ARG A 307 -13.61 7.80 -8.28
CA ARG A 307 -12.47 7.94 -9.20
C ARG A 307 -12.38 6.89 -10.30
N TYR A 308 -12.90 5.69 -10.07
CA TYR A 308 -12.75 4.55 -11.00
C TYR A 308 -14.03 4.24 -11.79
N GLN A 309 -14.97 5.19 -11.87
CA GLN A 309 -16.19 5.04 -12.68
C GLN A 309 -15.91 4.92 -14.19
N ASP A 310 -14.73 5.33 -14.64
CA ASP A 310 -14.27 5.21 -16.02
C ASP A 310 -13.87 3.78 -16.42
N ARG A 311 -13.56 2.91 -15.45
CA ARG A 311 -13.01 1.56 -15.68
C ARG A 311 -13.76 0.43 -14.97
N LEU A 312 -14.53 0.75 -13.94
CA LEU A 312 -15.35 -0.20 -13.20
C LEU A 312 -16.82 -0.01 -13.53
N SER A 313 -17.57 -1.12 -13.47
CA SER A 313 -19.03 -1.05 -13.49
C SER A 313 -19.55 -0.32 -12.25
N GLU A 314 -20.75 0.26 -12.35
CA GLU A 314 -21.41 0.88 -11.21
C GLU A 314 -21.54 -0.10 -10.02
N HIS A 315 -21.74 -1.39 -10.32
CA HIS A 315 -21.78 -2.44 -9.31
C HIS A 315 -20.48 -2.53 -8.50
N TYR A 316 -19.32 -2.58 -9.15
CA TYR A 316 -18.03 -2.63 -8.45
C TYR A 316 -17.72 -1.33 -7.71
N CYS A 317 -18.03 -0.16 -8.30
CA CYS A 317 -17.86 1.12 -7.60
C CYS A 317 -18.62 1.16 -6.27
N ARG A 318 -19.82 0.56 -6.22
CA ARG A 318 -20.65 0.47 -5.01
C ARG A 318 -20.14 -0.53 -3.96
N GLN A 319 -19.25 -1.43 -4.35
CA GLN A 319 -18.69 -2.49 -3.49
C GLN A 319 -17.33 -2.15 -2.88
N ILE A 320 -16.66 -1.10 -3.35
CA ILE A 320 -15.37 -0.67 -2.79
C ILE A 320 -15.52 -0.37 -1.29
N ASN A 321 -14.61 -0.93 -0.49
CA ASN A 321 -14.49 -0.72 0.96
C ASN A 321 -15.83 -0.88 1.73
N PRO A 322 -16.44 -2.07 1.74
CA PRO A 322 -17.79 -2.27 2.28
C PRO A 322 -17.79 -2.34 3.82
N PHE A 323 -17.28 -1.32 4.51
CA PHE A 323 -17.06 -1.30 5.96
C PHE A 323 -18.31 -1.63 6.79
N ARG A 324 -19.47 -1.10 6.41
CA ARG A 324 -20.73 -1.40 7.13
C ARG A 324 -21.12 -2.87 7.04
N MET A 325 -20.95 -3.49 5.88
CA MET A 325 -21.20 -4.93 5.73
C MET A 325 -20.24 -5.74 6.62
N LEU A 326 -18.95 -5.36 6.64
CA LEU A 326 -17.95 -6.05 7.46
C LEU A 326 -18.25 -5.95 8.95
N ILE A 327 -18.60 -4.76 9.44
CA ILE A 327 -18.79 -4.51 10.87
C ILE A 327 -20.17 -4.95 11.33
N ASP A 328 -21.22 -4.45 10.69
CA ASP A 328 -22.59 -4.57 11.19
C ASP A 328 -23.15 -5.97 10.91
N ASP A 329 -22.83 -6.56 9.76
CA ASP A 329 -23.42 -7.83 9.33
C ASP A 329 -22.53 -9.04 9.58
N ILE A 330 -21.22 -8.90 9.39
CA ILE A 330 -20.26 -10.02 9.55
C ILE A 330 -19.64 -10.03 10.96
N GLY A 331 -19.59 -8.87 11.63
CA GLY A 331 -19.07 -8.77 12.99
C GLY A 331 -17.55 -8.62 13.06
N PHE A 332 -16.89 -8.10 12.03
CA PHE A 332 -15.51 -7.61 12.18
C PHE A 332 -15.45 -6.47 13.19
N VAL A 333 -14.41 -6.46 14.03
CA VAL A 333 -14.25 -5.52 15.12
C VAL A 333 -13.02 -4.65 14.87
N PRO A 334 -13.20 -3.34 14.64
CA PRO A 334 -12.10 -2.40 14.51
C PRO A 334 -11.13 -2.50 15.70
N GLY A 335 -9.84 -2.61 15.40
CA GLY A 335 -8.74 -2.74 16.38
C GLY A 335 -8.44 -4.17 16.83
N GLN A 336 -9.23 -5.16 16.38
CA GLN A 336 -8.98 -6.59 16.66
C GLN A 336 -8.67 -7.34 15.36
N ASP A 337 -9.66 -7.50 14.49
CA ASP A 337 -9.56 -8.22 13.21
C ASP A 337 -9.94 -7.35 12.00
N LEU A 338 -10.19 -6.06 12.24
CA LEU A 338 -10.23 -5.02 11.23
C LEU A 338 -9.32 -3.86 11.66
N VAL A 339 -8.24 -3.63 10.92
CA VAL A 339 -7.27 -2.57 11.17
C VAL A 339 -7.14 -1.67 9.94
N PHE A 340 -6.64 -0.45 10.14
CA PHE A 340 -6.59 0.55 9.08
C PHE A 340 -5.16 0.98 8.73
N GLY A 341 -4.95 1.32 7.46
CA GLY A 341 -3.68 1.79 6.90
C GLY A 341 -3.88 2.95 5.93
N SER A 342 -2.79 3.58 5.49
CA SER A 342 -2.85 4.64 4.45
C SER A 342 -2.42 4.16 3.06
N ASP A 343 -1.62 3.09 3.02
CA ASP A 343 -0.84 2.67 1.85
C ASP A 343 0.10 3.77 1.31
N GLY A 344 0.39 4.78 2.14
CA GLY A 344 1.14 5.97 1.75
C GLY A 344 0.40 6.91 0.78
N MET A 345 -0.90 6.73 0.56
CA MET A 345 -1.66 7.38 -0.53
C MET A 345 -2.91 8.18 -0.07
N PRO A 346 -2.75 9.34 0.59
CA PRO A 346 -1.53 9.87 1.18
C PRO A 346 -1.34 9.41 2.63
N PHE A 347 -0.13 9.58 3.16
CA PHE A 347 0.12 9.45 4.60
C PHE A 347 -0.72 10.46 5.40
N GLY A 348 -1.13 10.05 6.61
CA GLY A 348 -1.68 10.96 7.60
C GLY A 348 -3.15 10.77 7.92
N VAL A 349 -3.56 11.42 9.01
CA VAL A 349 -4.91 11.25 9.57
C VAL A 349 -5.99 11.96 8.76
N GLN A 350 -5.73 13.14 8.22
CA GLN A 350 -6.80 14.03 7.77
C GLN A 350 -7.62 13.42 6.63
N THR A 351 -6.95 12.95 5.57
CA THR A 351 -7.63 12.33 4.43
C THR A 351 -8.30 11.02 4.82
N ALA A 352 -7.63 10.17 5.61
CA ALA A 352 -8.20 8.91 6.05
C ALA A 352 -9.44 9.12 6.93
N LEU A 353 -9.39 10.05 7.89
CA LEU A 353 -10.50 10.35 8.78
C LEU A 353 -11.66 11.03 8.04
N GLU A 354 -11.38 11.96 7.12
CA GLU A 354 -12.43 12.56 6.29
C GLU A 354 -13.15 11.49 5.45
N LYS A 355 -12.42 10.54 4.86
CA LYS A 355 -13.02 9.44 4.08
C LYS A 355 -13.63 8.33 4.93
N ALA A 356 -13.25 8.22 6.19
CA ALA A 356 -13.91 7.36 7.16
C ALA A 356 -15.29 7.93 7.57
N LEU A 357 -15.35 9.21 7.96
CA LEU A 357 -16.59 9.84 8.43
C LEU A 357 -17.53 10.25 7.29
N PHE A 358 -16.96 10.73 6.18
CA PHE A 358 -17.69 11.30 5.05
C PHE A 358 -17.30 10.67 3.71
N PRO A 359 -17.37 9.33 3.58
CA PRO A 359 -17.11 8.66 2.31
C PRO A 359 -18.16 9.02 1.25
N PRO A 360 -17.89 8.69 -0.03
CA PRO A 360 -18.87 8.79 -1.11
C PRO A 360 -20.15 7.98 -0.87
N LEU A 361 -20.05 6.80 -0.25
CA LEU A 361 -21.18 5.88 -0.08
C LEU A 361 -21.50 5.60 1.38
N PRO A 362 -22.79 5.50 1.76
CA PRO A 362 -23.19 5.14 3.13
C PRO A 362 -22.63 3.79 3.61
N SER A 363 -22.43 2.83 2.71
CA SER A 363 -21.84 1.51 3.02
C SER A 363 -20.39 1.56 3.51
N GLN A 364 -19.72 2.70 3.34
CA GLN A 364 -18.29 2.89 3.65
C GLN A 364 -18.08 3.67 4.96
N VAL A 365 -19.15 4.16 5.60
CA VAL A 365 -19.01 5.04 6.78
C VAL A 365 -18.31 4.28 7.90
N LEU A 366 -17.44 4.97 8.63
CA LEU A 366 -16.91 4.57 9.92
C LEU A 366 -17.26 5.67 10.92
N THR A 367 -17.61 5.29 12.14
CA THR A 367 -17.70 6.22 13.26
C THR A 367 -16.30 6.63 13.70
N LEU A 368 -16.20 7.74 14.45
CA LEU A 368 -14.92 8.17 15.02
C LEU A 368 -14.33 7.10 15.96
N ASP A 369 -15.16 6.44 16.77
CA ASP A 369 -14.72 5.40 17.70
C ASP A 369 -14.16 4.17 16.97
N GLU A 370 -14.85 3.70 15.93
CA GLU A 370 -14.36 2.61 15.07
C GLU A 370 -13.03 2.98 14.41
N PHE A 371 -12.92 4.19 13.86
CA PHE A 371 -11.69 4.70 13.26
C PHE A 371 -10.53 4.73 14.28
N VAL A 372 -10.78 5.26 15.48
CA VAL A 372 -9.77 5.33 16.55
C VAL A 372 -9.32 3.92 16.95
N LYS A 373 -10.26 3.00 17.17
CA LYS A 373 -9.92 1.61 17.53
C LYS A 373 -9.11 0.90 16.45
N GLY A 374 -9.49 1.09 15.18
CA GLY A 374 -8.82 0.41 14.06
C GLY A 374 -7.51 1.04 13.60
N TYR A 375 -7.23 2.31 13.95
CA TYR A 375 -6.10 3.05 13.35
C TYR A 375 -5.19 3.79 14.32
N CYS A 376 -5.59 3.99 15.57
CA CYS A 376 -4.82 4.80 16.52
C CYS A 376 -4.02 3.93 17.50
N MET A 377 -2.97 4.53 18.06
CA MET A 377 -2.30 4.02 19.24
C MET A 377 -3.31 3.89 20.40
N PRO A 378 -3.11 2.96 21.35
CA PRO A 378 -4.10 2.69 22.40
C PRO A 378 -4.24 3.83 23.44
N ASP A 379 -3.27 4.74 23.50
CA ASP A 379 -3.26 5.85 24.46
C ASP A 379 -2.52 7.09 23.91
N HIS A 380 -2.58 8.20 24.65
CA HIS A 380 -1.98 9.49 24.29
C HIS A 380 -0.51 9.65 24.73
N LYS A 381 0.19 8.58 25.17
CA LYS A 381 1.55 8.72 25.74
C LYS A 381 2.55 9.30 24.75
N ASN A 382 2.38 8.97 23.46
CA ASN A 382 3.27 9.42 22.38
C ASN A 382 2.85 10.77 21.77
N GLY A 383 1.73 11.34 22.21
CA GLY A 383 1.14 12.55 21.69
C GLY A 383 -0.33 12.38 21.33
N LEU A 384 -0.94 13.46 20.85
CA LEU A 384 -2.35 13.46 20.45
C LEU A 384 -2.61 14.36 19.24
N LEU A 385 -3.73 14.10 18.58
CA LEU A 385 -4.28 14.93 17.52
C LEU A 385 -5.50 15.67 18.04
N GLU A 386 -5.51 16.99 17.88
CA GLU A 386 -6.74 17.78 17.97
C GLU A 386 -7.45 17.70 16.62
N VAL A 387 -8.70 17.25 16.64
CA VAL A 387 -9.51 17.03 15.46
C VAL A 387 -10.71 17.96 15.51
N THR A 388 -10.93 18.71 14.42
CA THR A 388 -12.15 19.48 14.20
C THR A 388 -12.94 18.83 13.06
N ILE A 389 -14.20 18.49 13.34
CA ILE A 389 -15.14 17.86 12.41
C ILE A 389 -16.22 18.88 12.09
N ASP A 390 -16.33 19.27 10.83
CA ASP A 390 -17.42 20.12 10.31
C ASP A 390 -18.37 19.23 9.51
N GLU A 391 -19.47 18.82 10.13
CA GLU A 391 -20.45 17.91 9.51
C GLU A 391 -21.19 18.55 8.35
N GLU A 392 -21.44 19.86 8.41
CA GLU A 392 -22.14 20.58 7.33
C GLU A 392 -21.28 20.66 6.08
N LYS A 393 -19.98 20.93 6.24
CA LYS A 393 -19.04 20.95 5.12
C LYS A 393 -18.51 19.57 4.75
N ARG A 394 -18.80 18.54 5.56
CA ARG A 394 -18.22 17.20 5.43
C ARG A 394 -16.69 17.24 5.37
N ARG A 395 -16.08 18.04 6.25
CA ARG A 395 -14.63 18.27 6.31
C ARG A 395 -14.05 17.96 7.67
N VAL A 396 -12.79 17.54 7.65
CA VAL A 396 -11.99 17.33 8.85
C VAL A 396 -10.71 18.15 8.75
N SER A 397 -10.33 18.80 9.84
CA SER A 397 -9.00 19.37 10.02
C SER A 397 -8.35 18.80 11.28
N THR A 398 -7.03 18.61 11.22
CA THR A 398 -6.28 17.99 12.30
C THR A 398 -5.02 18.78 12.63
N GLU A 399 -4.70 18.89 13.91
CA GLU A 399 -3.48 19.50 14.40
C GLU A 399 -2.79 18.57 15.39
N VAL A 400 -1.50 18.30 15.21
CA VAL A 400 -0.71 17.50 16.15
C VAL A 400 -0.37 18.35 17.38
N LYS A 401 -0.76 17.90 18.57
CA LYS A 401 -0.40 18.55 19.84
C LYS A 401 0.42 17.61 20.70
N LYS A 402 1.44 18.19 21.35
CA LYS A 402 2.33 17.53 22.32
C LYS A 402 3.05 16.31 21.72
N VAL A 403 4.28 16.52 21.25
CA VAL A 403 5.19 15.42 20.94
C VAL A 403 6.13 15.29 22.13
N GLY A 404 5.91 14.29 22.98
CA GLY A 404 6.95 13.89 23.93
C GLY A 404 8.12 13.35 23.11
N TYR A 405 9.32 13.92 23.31
CA TYR A 405 10.60 13.66 22.62
C TYR A 405 10.83 14.47 21.33
N ALA A 406 11.62 15.53 21.49
CA ALA A 406 12.45 16.16 20.46
C ALA A 406 13.86 15.56 20.52
#